data_AF-A0A7W0Q0M8-F1
#
_entry.id   AF-A0A7W0Q0M8-F1
#
_cell.length_a   1.000
_cell.length_b   1.000
_cell.length_c   1.000
_cell.angle_alpha   90.00
_cell.angle_beta   90.00
_cell.angle_gamma   90.00
#
_symmetry.space_group_name_H-M   'P 1'
#
loop_
_entity.id
_entity.type
_entity.pdbx_description
1 polymer ?
#
loop_
_entity_poly.entity_id
_entity_poly.type
_entity_poly.pdbx_seq_one_letter_code
_entity_poly.pdbx_strand_id
1 'polypeptide(L)'
;MTNRLATWLNLVFASIIVIGVFVQAYLIASYAMGAGESALDAHGFIGGLVIHASELLVFLTAIVAFWRMWRWIAVNFGLFVLGTVQIFLLPPDDDPGSPWVHGLHGLFALFVLVYAASIAKRDLRLLRMHPMATAPPPG
;
A
#
# COMPACT_ATOMS: atom_id res chain seq x y z
N MET A 1 -4.65 4.74 -23.50
CA MET A 1 -3.19 4.81 -23.44
C MET A 1 -2.80 5.03 -22.00
N THR A 2 -1.85 4.25 -21.48
CA THR A 2 -1.41 4.34 -20.08
C THR A 2 -0.42 5.49 -19.90
N ASN A 3 -0.64 6.38 -18.93
CA ASN A 3 0.35 7.41 -18.61
C ASN A 3 1.53 6.76 -17.87
N ARG A 4 2.71 6.77 -18.52
CA ARG A 4 3.90 6.06 -18.03
C ARG A 4 4.41 6.59 -16.70
N LEU A 5 4.51 7.91 -16.55
CA LEU A 5 4.98 8.54 -15.31
C LEU A 5 4.05 8.19 -14.15
N ALA A 6 2.74 8.33 -14.36
CA ALA A 6 1.74 7.97 -13.37
C ALA A 6 1.78 6.46 -13.02
N THR A 7 2.02 5.59 -14.00
CA THR A 7 2.21 4.14 -13.77
C THR A 7 3.46 3.86 -12.93
N TRP A 8 4.53 4.62 -13.14
CA TRP A 8 5.77 4.50 -12.36
C TRP A 8 5.56 4.96 -10.91
N LEU A 9 4.83 6.07 -10.71
CA LEU A 9 4.43 6.51 -9.37
C LEU A 9 3.53 5.48 -8.68
N ASN A 10 2.56 4.89 -9.40
CA ASN A 10 1.71 3.82 -8.89
C ASN A 10 2.54 2.63 -8.37
N LEU A 11 3.51 2.18 -9.17
CA LEU A 11 4.46 1.13 -8.81
C LEU A 11 5.25 1.48 -7.54
N VAL A 12 5.78 2.70 -7.43
CA VAL A 12 6.57 3.12 -6.27
C VAL A 12 5.72 3.11 -5.00
N PHE A 13 4.55 3.75 -5.01
CA PHE A 13 3.71 3.78 -3.81
C PHE A 13 3.19 2.40 -3.42
N ALA A 14 2.84 1.55 -4.39
CA ALA A 14 2.50 0.15 -4.11
C ALA A 14 3.68 -0.62 -3.48
N SER A 15 4.90 -0.34 -3.93
CA SER A 15 6.11 -0.96 -3.37
C SER A 15 6.42 -0.45 -1.95
N ILE A 16 6.19 0.84 -1.68
CA ILE A 16 6.30 1.42 -0.34
C ILE A 16 5.35 0.72 0.63
N ILE A 17 4.10 0.45 0.22
CA ILE A 17 3.14 -0.28 1.06
C ILE A 17 3.65 -1.68 1.39
N VAL A 18 4.15 -2.42 0.39
CA VAL A 18 4.71 -3.78 0.59
C VAL A 18 5.82 -3.76 1.63
N ILE A 19 6.78 -2.84 1.50
CA ILE A 19 7.90 -2.71 2.45
C ILE A 19 7.38 -2.24 3.82
N GLY A 20 6.47 -1.27 3.84
CA GLY A 20 5.88 -0.71 5.04
C GLY A 20 5.17 -1.76 5.89
N VAL A 21 4.47 -2.73 5.28
CA VAL A 21 3.82 -3.82 6.03
C VAL A 21 4.86 -4.69 6.76
N PHE A 22 6.00 -5.01 6.12
CA PHE A 22 7.08 -5.74 6.81
C PHE A 22 7.67 -4.93 7.96
N VAL A 23 7.85 -3.62 7.75
CA VAL A 23 8.32 -2.71 8.81
C VAL A 23 7.32 -2.66 9.97
N GLN A 24 6.02 -2.54 9.71
CA GLN A 24 5.00 -2.58 10.75
C GLN A 24 5.02 -3.89 11.55
N ALA A 25 5.13 -5.03 10.86
CA ALA A 25 5.21 -6.34 11.51
C ALA A 25 6.45 -6.47 12.41
N TYR A 26 7.60 -5.97 11.94
CA TYR A 26 8.82 -5.90 12.74
C TYR A 26 8.65 -5.02 13.98
N LEU A 27 8.05 -3.83 13.84
CA LEU A 27 7.89 -2.87 14.93
C LEU A 27 6.92 -3.35 16.01
N ILE A 28 5.76 -3.90 15.61
CA ILE A 28 4.80 -4.43 16.58
C ILE A 28 5.34 -5.67 17.31
N ALA A 29 6.08 -6.54 16.60
CA ALA A 29 6.77 -7.65 17.25
C ALA A 29 7.86 -7.16 18.21
N SER A 30 8.63 -6.13 17.82
CA SER A 30 9.64 -5.53 18.69
C SER A 30 9.02 -4.93 19.95
N TYR A 31 7.89 -4.23 19.82
CA TYR A 31 7.11 -3.73 20.96
C TYR A 31 6.69 -4.87 21.89
N ALA A 32 6.11 -5.95 21.34
CA ALA A 32 5.71 -7.13 22.11
C ALA A 32 6.90 -7.81 22.83
N MET A 33 8.11 -7.67 22.30
CA MET A 33 9.36 -8.16 22.90
C MET A 33 10.00 -7.18 23.89
N GLY A 34 9.37 -6.03 24.17
CA GLY A 34 9.83 -5.07 25.18
C GLY A 34 10.71 -3.93 24.65
N ALA A 35 10.67 -3.63 23.35
CA ALA A 35 11.40 -2.49 22.77
C ALA A 35 10.88 -1.10 23.23
N GLY A 36 9.77 -1.07 23.97
CA GLY A 36 9.17 0.14 24.54
C GLY A 36 8.20 0.87 23.60
N GLU A 37 7.54 1.90 24.14
CA GLU A 37 6.48 2.66 23.45
C GLU A 37 6.94 3.31 22.14
N SER A 38 8.22 3.65 22.01
CA SER A 38 8.76 4.20 20.76
C SER A 38 8.62 3.26 19.56
N ALA A 39 8.63 1.94 19.78
CA ALA A 39 8.36 0.94 18.74
C ALA A 39 6.88 0.93 18.34
N LEU A 40 5.98 1.11 19.30
CA LEU A 40 4.53 1.22 19.06
C LEU A 40 4.18 2.52 18.33
N ASP A 41 4.75 3.65 18.76
CA ASP A 41 4.61 4.94 18.10
C ASP A 41 5.09 4.88 16.64
N ALA A 42 6.26 4.27 16.42
CA ALA A 42 6.79 4.07 15.08
C ALA A 42 5.89 3.14 14.23
N HIS A 43 5.35 2.08 14.81
CA HIS A 43 4.37 1.20 14.14
C HIS A 43 3.15 2.01 13.69
N GLY A 44 2.56 2.79 14.59
CA GLY A 44 1.43 3.67 14.30
C GLY A 44 1.73 4.72 13.23
N PHE A 45 2.91 5.35 13.26
CA PHE A 45 3.34 6.30 12.25
C PHE A 45 3.48 5.67 10.85
N ILE A 46 4.12 4.50 10.77
CA ILE A 46 4.30 3.79 9.49
C ILE A 46 2.94 3.36 8.94
N GLY A 47 2.04 2.81 9.76
CA GLY A 47 0.71 2.39 9.32
C GLY A 47 -0.17 3.58 8.92
N GLY A 48 -0.38 4.50 9.86
CA GLY A 48 -1.36 5.59 9.72
C GLY A 48 -0.95 6.67 8.73
N LEU A 49 0.33 7.04 8.67
CA LEU A 49 0.79 8.07 7.74
C LEU A 49 1.41 7.45 6.48
N VAL A 50 2.45 6.64 6.62
CA VAL A 50 3.26 6.24 5.46
C VAL A 50 2.50 5.30 4.52
N ILE A 51 1.93 4.22 5.06
CA ILE A 51 1.18 3.24 4.28
C ILE A 51 -0.12 3.86 3.79
N HIS A 52 -0.92 4.45 4.68
CA HIS A 52 -2.23 4.96 4.28
C HIS A 52 -2.17 6.11 3.26
N ALA A 53 -1.21 7.05 3.43
CA ALA A 53 -1.00 8.07 2.41
C ALA A 53 -0.54 7.46 1.08
N SER A 54 0.30 6.42 1.12
CA SER A 54 0.71 5.69 -0.08
C SER A 54 -0.47 4.98 -0.76
N GLU A 55 -1.41 4.41 -0.01
CA GLU A 55 -2.62 3.79 -0.57
C GLU A 55 -3.49 4.82 -1.31
N LEU A 56 -3.66 6.01 -0.72
CA LEU A 56 -4.34 7.12 -1.38
C LEU A 56 -3.60 7.52 -2.67
N LEU A 57 -2.27 7.63 -2.62
CA LEU A 57 -1.47 8.00 -3.78
C LEU A 57 -1.49 6.91 -4.86
N VAL A 58 -1.57 5.62 -4.52
CA VAL A 58 -1.83 4.53 -5.46
C VAL A 58 -3.19 4.73 -6.14
N PHE A 59 -4.24 5.09 -5.40
CA PHE A 59 -5.52 5.38 -6.02
C PHE A 59 -5.47 6.62 -6.96
N LEU A 60 -4.94 7.73 -6.49
CA LEU A 60 -4.90 8.99 -7.26
C LEU A 60 -4.04 8.85 -8.54
N THR A 61 -2.88 8.20 -8.43
CA THR A 61 -2.03 7.95 -9.59
C THR A 61 -2.69 6.98 -10.58
N ALA A 62 -3.54 6.06 -10.13
CA ALA A 62 -4.28 5.16 -11.01
C ALA A 62 -5.31 5.89 -11.89
N ILE A 63 -5.94 6.97 -11.39
CA ILE A 63 -6.87 7.79 -12.19
C ILE A 63 -6.15 8.36 -13.40
N VAL A 64 -4.93 8.87 -13.20
CA VAL A 64 -4.09 9.44 -14.27
C VAL A 64 -3.48 8.36 -15.15
N ALA A 65 -2.97 7.28 -14.55
CA ALA A 65 -2.32 6.18 -15.27
C ALA A 65 -3.28 5.44 -16.19
N PHE A 66 -4.51 5.20 -15.74
CA PHE A 66 -5.47 4.29 -16.37
C PHE A 66 -6.77 4.99 -16.75
N TRP A 67 -6.70 6.23 -17.24
CA TRP A 67 -7.88 7.02 -17.62
C TRP A 67 -8.84 6.21 -18.52
N ARG A 68 -10.14 6.20 -18.15
CA ARG A 68 -11.23 5.40 -18.76
C ARG A 68 -11.13 3.88 -18.58
N MET A 69 -10.10 3.35 -17.95
CA MET A 69 -9.99 1.93 -17.60
C MET A 69 -10.54 1.71 -16.18
N TRP A 70 -11.84 1.93 -15.99
CA TRP A 70 -12.50 1.98 -14.68
C TRP A 70 -12.24 0.75 -13.80
N ARG A 71 -12.13 -0.44 -14.38
CA ARG A 71 -11.79 -1.67 -13.62
C ARG A 71 -10.43 -1.55 -12.93
N TRP A 72 -9.45 -0.92 -13.56
CA TRP A 72 -8.12 -0.73 -12.98
C TRP A 72 -8.13 0.33 -11.89
N ILE A 73 -8.86 1.42 -12.11
CA ILE A 73 -9.06 2.45 -11.09
C ILE A 73 -9.75 1.85 -9.85
N ALA A 74 -10.81 1.06 -10.05
CA ALA A 74 -11.54 0.40 -8.97
C ALA A 74 -10.67 -0.57 -8.15
N VAL A 75 -9.75 -1.31 -8.80
CA VAL A 75 -8.78 -2.17 -8.10
C VAL A 75 -7.85 -1.35 -7.20
N ASN A 76 -7.31 -0.23 -7.68
CA ASN A 76 -6.45 0.62 -6.86
C ASN A 76 -7.24 1.33 -5.73
N PHE A 77 -8.47 1.73 -6.01
CA PHE A 77 -9.40 2.24 -4.99
C PHE A 77 -9.71 1.20 -3.91
N GLY A 78 -9.89 -0.06 -4.30
CA GLY A 78 -10.16 -1.16 -3.37
C GLY A 78 -9.03 -1.38 -2.35
N LEU A 79 -7.77 -1.16 -2.73
CA LEU A 79 -6.65 -1.15 -1.80
C LEU A 79 -6.80 -0.03 -0.76
N PHE A 80 -7.11 1.19 -1.18
CA PHE A 80 -7.34 2.32 -0.27
C PHE A 80 -8.52 2.07 0.68
N VAL A 81 -9.65 1.55 0.17
CA VAL A 81 -10.80 1.17 1.00
C VAL A 81 -10.41 0.11 2.03
N LEU A 82 -9.66 -0.92 1.62
CA LEU A 82 -9.21 -1.98 2.53
C LEU A 82 -8.32 -1.40 3.64
N GLY A 83 -7.38 -0.52 3.31
CA GLY A 83 -6.54 0.18 4.28
C GLY A 83 -7.34 1.07 5.22
N THR A 84 -8.33 1.82 4.72
CA THR A 84 -9.26 2.58 5.57
C THR A 84 -10.02 1.68 6.53
N VAL A 85 -10.53 0.54 6.07
CA VAL A 85 -11.20 -0.45 6.93
C VAL A 85 -10.26 -0.93 8.03
N GLN A 86 -8.97 -1.16 7.72
CA GLN A 86 -7.99 -1.56 8.74
C GLN A 86 -7.81 -0.52 9.86
N ILE A 87 -7.90 0.78 9.55
CA ILE A 87 -7.82 1.85 10.56
C ILE A 87 -9.02 1.79 11.52
N PHE A 88 -10.21 1.46 11.02
CA PHE A 88 -11.40 1.31 11.86
C PHE A 88 -11.46 0.00 12.64
N LEU A 89 -10.53 -0.93 12.40
CA LEU A 89 -10.34 -2.15 13.20
C LEU A 89 -9.40 -1.94 14.40
N LEU A 90 -9.10 -0.69 14.76
CA LEU A 90 -8.52 -0.32 16.05
C LEU A 90 -9.65 0.14 17.01
N PRO A 91 -10.35 -0.77 17.70
CA PRO A 91 -11.37 -0.38 18.67
C PRO A 91 -10.75 0.31 19.90
N PRO A 92 -11.56 1.04 20.69
CA PRO A 92 -11.11 1.64 21.94
C PRO A 92 -10.50 0.60 22.89
N ASP A 93 -9.42 0.97 23.58
CA ASP A 93 -8.69 0.09 24.50
C ASP A 93 -9.53 -0.40 25.68
N ASP A 94 -10.62 0.32 25.99
CA ASP A 94 -11.53 0.01 27.10
C ASP A 94 -12.57 -1.10 26.75
N ASP A 95 -12.62 -1.58 25.50
CA ASP A 95 -13.52 -2.66 25.09
C ASP A 95 -12.89 -4.05 25.34
N PRO A 96 -13.52 -4.96 26.12
CA PRO A 96 -13.00 -6.32 26.33
C PRO A 96 -12.89 -7.17 25.05
N GLY A 97 -13.59 -6.81 23.97
CA GLY A 97 -13.43 -7.42 22.64
C GLY A 97 -12.27 -6.86 21.82
N SER A 98 -11.66 -5.77 22.27
CA SER A 98 -10.60 -5.03 21.58
C SER A 98 -9.43 -5.90 21.08
N PRO A 99 -8.91 -6.88 21.86
CA PRO A 99 -7.78 -7.70 21.41
C PRO A 99 -8.08 -8.56 20.18
N TRP A 100 -9.30 -9.09 20.04
CA TRP A 100 -9.68 -9.93 18.91
C TRP A 100 -9.83 -9.13 17.62
N VAL A 101 -10.37 -7.91 17.72
CA VAL A 101 -10.51 -7.01 16.58
C VAL A 101 -9.14 -6.46 16.16
N HIS A 102 -8.25 -6.14 17.11
CA HIS A 102 -6.85 -5.85 16.82
C HIS A 102 -6.15 -7.03 16.13
N GLY A 103 -6.48 -8.28 16.49
CA GLY A 103 -6.01 -9.46 15.77
C GLY A 103 -6.45 -9.51 14.30
N LEU A 104 -7.68 -9.06 14.00
CA LEU A 104 -8.16 -8.93 12.61
C LEU A 104 -7.37 -7.88 11.83
N HIS A 105 -6.95 -6.78 12.47
CA HIS A 105 -6.05 -5.82 11.85
C HIS A 105 -4.74 -6.51 11.40
N GLY A 106 -4.12 -7.30 12.27
CA GLY A 106 -2.93 -8.09 11.90
C GLY A 106 -3.17 -9.03 10.71
N LEU A 107 -4.31 -9.72 10.67
CA LEU A 107 -4.67 -10.61 9.57
C LEU A 107 -4.91 -9.85 8.25
N PHE A 108 -5.67 -8.75 8.28
CA PHE A 108 -5.95 -7.93 7.10
C PHE A 108 -4.70 -7.26 6.51
N ALA A 109 -3.65 -7.05 7.32
CA ALA A 109 -2.39 -6.53 6.81
C ALA A 109 -1.75 -7.48 5.79
N LEU A 110 -1.97 -8.79 5.90
CA LEU A 110 -1.53 -9.78 4.91
C LEU A 110 -2.30 -9.64 3.59
N PHE A 111 -3.58 -9.30 3.65
CA PHE A 111 -4.37 -9.01 2.46
C PHE A 111 -3.90 -7.72 1.78
N VAL A 112 -3.63 -6.66 2.55
CA VAL A 112 -3.03 -5.42 2.03
C VAL A 112 -1.68 -5.70 1.36
N LEU A 113 -0.82 -6.50 1.99
CA LEU A 113 0.47 -6.91 1.43
C LEU A 113 0.32 -7.60 0.06
N VAL A 114 -0.54 -8.63 -0.02
CA VAL A 114 -0.75 -9.38 -1.27
C VAL A 114 -1.39 -8.50 -2.34
N TYR A 115 -2.32 -7.62 -1.96
CA TYR A 115 -2.98 -6.69 -2.86
C TYR A 115 -1.98 -5.69 -3.44
N ALA A 116 -1.23 -4.99 -2.59
CA ALA A 116 -0.20 -4.03 -3.00
C ALA A 116 0.88 -4.69 -3.87
N ALA A 117 1.34 -5.89 -3.50
CA ALA A 117 2.29 -6.65 -4.31
C ALA A 117 1.73 -7.02 -5.69
N SER A 118 0.43 -7.32 -5.78
CA SER A 118 -0.24 -7.60 -7.05
C SER A 118 -0.32 -6.37 -7.96
N ILE A 119 -0.59 -5.20 -7.37
CA ILE A 119 -0.55 -3.90 -8.07
C ILE A 119 0.87 -3.59 -8.57
N ALA A 120 1.88 -3.68 -7.69
CA ALA A 120 3.28 -3.43 -8.04
C ALA A 120 3.75 -4.37 -9.17
N LYS A 121 3.43 -5.67 -9.08
CA LYS A 121 3.77 -6.65 -10.12
C LYS A 121 3.12 -6.34 -11.47
N ARG A 122 1.87 -5.90 -11.47
CA ARG A 122 1.13 -5.49 -12.67
C ARG A 122 1.79 -4.29 -13.32
N ASP A 123 2.13 -3.26 -12.55
CA ASP A 123 2.70 -2.03 -13.09
C ASP A 123 4.12 -2.22 -13.59
N LEU A 124 4.92 -3.03 -12.90
CA LEU A 124 6.23 -3.44 -13.37
C LEU A 124 6.16 -4.14 -14.73
N ARG A 125 5.17 -5.01 -14.95
CA ARG A 125 4.95 -5.67 -16.23
C ARG A 125 4.58 -4.66 -17.32
N LEU A 126 3.66 -3.73 -17.03
CA LEU A 126 3.26 -2.69 -17.98
C LEU A 126 4.43 -1.80 -18.40
N LEU A 127 5.27 -1.38 -17.44
CA LEU A 127 6.42 -0.52 -17.71
C LEU A 127 7.51 -1.24 -18.53
N ARG A 128 7.65 -2.56 -18.38
CA ARG A 128 8.60 -3.38 -19.16
C ARG A 128 8.14 -3.60 -20.60
N MET A 129 6.83 -3.68 -20.85
CA MET A 129 6.28 -3.92 -22.20
C MET A 129 6.37 -2.72 -23.14
N HIS A 130 6.73 -1.54 -22.63
CA HIS A 130 7.00 -0.37 -23.46
C HIS A 130 8.44 0.12 -23.21
N PRO A 131 9.47 -0.46 -23.83
CA PRO A 131 10.80 0.15 -23.84
C PRO A 131 10.76 1.52 -24.56
N MET A 132 11.61 2.45 -24.16
CA MET A 132 11.69 3.77 -24.80
C MET A 132 12.00 3.62 -26.29
N ALA A 133 11.10 4.09 -27.15
CA ALA A 133 11.47 4.47 -28.51
C ALA A 133 12.31 5.76 -28.42
N THR A 134 13.59 5.63 -28.07
CA THR A 134 14.54 6.74 -28.06
C THR A 134 15.84 6.30 -28.69
N ALA A 135 15.87 6.33 -30.02
CA ALA A 135 17.03 6.76 -30.80
C ALA A 135 16.52 7.21 -32.17
N PRO A 136 16.69 8.48 -32.58
CA PRO A 136 16.54 8.82 -33.99
C PRO A 136 17.61 8.05 -34.79
N PRO A 137 17.32 7.65 -36.03
CA PRO A 137 18.28 6.90 -36.84
C PRO A 137 19.58 7.71 -37.03
N PRO A 138 20.75 7.06 -37.06
CA PRO A 138 21.99 7.75 -37.41
C PRO A 138 21.85 8.28 -38.84
N GLY A 139 22.10 9.59 -38.99
CA GLY A 139 22.21 10.27 -40.28
C GLY A 139 23.52 10.01 -40.98
#